data_AF-A0A820CA82-F1
#
_entry.id   AF-A0A820CA82-F1
#
_cell.length_a   1.000
_cell.length_b   1.000
_cell.length_c   1.000
_cell.angle_alpha   90.00
_cell.angle_beta   90.00
_cell.angle_gamma   90.00
#
_symmetry.space_group_name_H-M   'P 1'
#
loop_
_entity.id
_entity.type
_entity.pdbx_description
1 polymer ?
#
loop_
_entity_poly.entity_id
_entity_poly.type
_entity_poly.pdbx_seq_one_letter_code
_entity_poly.pdbx_strand_id
1 'polypeptide(L)'
;FRCLGLRGHHALIRKTANDELQNDVWKHMDKIVPSVIFNMEVREQDRQSTPMTPTSSQDNVGGTVTPEQIELIDRGTAIVNDNPSVLAEIVLRDLFCRAHLNNITACVQPILTHLDNHAKWIPVDFPKYIFSGIMNSIKHHNSYLIIELLLGHLEKHFDQEDTANIKTSIMNVIQDCMVFAAANTGAVKESFYFIEREIFFMLKKLGSTMFTGISRLLKFLKKSFQIQSSRNKISSVNNQDEQQFQTAVINGIGDFAEKLPDFQMMEIMQFIITSLPSLSQGYEESTQDSKAANLKLQLLLLKTVQKVAATYQTVHRRETSTQTTFPHQLFDPLLKMMSAPEPEIRLIVLEILQSLVDRRQYADKLRKIKLPKDISQLELPTETKPNRLFDIAFMKKFGRQFLSQLYQSILMDNNTKDIFHAIYCLMNLVTLEAGDKDVLVDVIHFCFEIQSTLTKMSDSN
;
A
#
# COMPACT_ATOMS: atom_id res chain seq x y z
N PHE A 1 -24.31 36.94 -0.01
CA PHE A 1 -24.78 36.26 1.22
C PHE A 1 -23.93 35.05 1.63
N ARG A 2 -23.51 34.16 0.70
CA ARG A 2 -22.67 32.98 1.01
C ARG A 2 -21.37 33.33 1.77
N CYS A 3 -20.62 34.33 1.28
CA CYS A 3 -19.37 34.76 1.93
C CYS A 3 -19.58 35.35 3.33
N LEU A 4 -20.70 36.03 3.58
CA LEU A 4 -21.04 36.56 4.91
C LEU A 4 -21.36 35.44 5.90
N GLY A 5 -22.09 34.41 5.46
CA GLY A 5 -22.35 33.21 6.27
C GLY A 5 -21.07 32.45 6.64
N LEU A 6 -20.18 32.24 5.66
CA LEU A 6 -18.87 31.61 5.89
C LEU A 6 -17.97 32.43 6.82
N ARG A 7 -17.96 33.77 6.69
CA ARG A 7 -17.26 34.65 7.64
C ARG A 7 -17.84 34.54 9.06
N GLY A 8 -19.16 34.36 9.19
CA GLY A 8 -19.81 34.07 10.47
C GLY A 8 -19.36 32.75 11.09
N HIS A 9 -19.32 31.67 10.31
CA HIS A 9 -18.77 30.39 10.76
C HIS A 9 -17.29 30.49 11.16
N HIS A 10 -16.47 31.18 10.37
CA HIS A 10 -15.06 31.39 10.67
C HIS A 10 -14.86 32.18 11.98
N ALA A 11 -15.65 33.23 12.21
CA ALA A 11 -15.60 34.00 13.45
C ALA A 11 -16.00 33.16 14.67
N LEU A 12 -17.00 32.28 14.53
CA LEU A 12 -17.40 31.34 15.57
C LEU A 12 -16.26 30.39 15.95
N ILE A 13 -15.61 29.78 14.95
CA ILE A 13 -14.48 28.85 15.12
C ILE A 13 -13.28 29.52 15.81
N ARG A 14 -13.01 30.80 15.49
CA ARG A 14 -11.95 31.56 16.16
C ARG A 14 -12.28 31.87 17.62
N LYS A 15 -13.53 32.22 17.93
CA LYS A 15 -13.96 32.51 19.31
C LYS A 15 -13.92 31.27 20.21
N THR A 16 -14.20 30.09 19.68
CA THR A 16 -14.14 28.84 20.45
C THR A 16 -12.76 28.44 20.93
N ALA A 17 -11.68 29.02 20.39
CA ALA A 17 -10.33 28.76 20.90
C ALA A 17 -10.04 29.49 22.22
N ASN A 18 -10.83 30.52 22.59
CA ASN A 18 -10.51 31.45 23.67
C ASN A 18 -11.47 31.42 24.88
N ASP A 19 -12.62 30.73 24.83
CA ASP A 19 -13.69 30.84 25.84
C ASP A 19 -14.27 29.49 26.32
N GLU A 20 -14.93 29.51 27.48
CA GLU A 20 -15.69 28.41 28.15
C GLU A 20 -16.76 27.73 27.27
N LEU A 21 -17.05 28.29 26.09
CA LEU A 21 -17.97 27.76 25.06
C LEU A 21 -17.40 26.57 24.26
N GLN A 22 -16.21 26.07 24.60
CA GLN A 22 -15.56 24.97 23.88
C GLN A 22 -16.45 23.74 23.68
N ASN A 23 -17.36 23.44 24.61
CA ASN A 23 -18.16 22.21 24.56
C ASN A 23 -19.41 22.26 23.65
N ASP A 24 -19.89 23.44 23.24
CA ASP A 24 -21.16 23.54 22.50
C ASP A 24 -20.98 23.65 20.98
N VAL A 25 -19.89 24.24 20.48
CA VAL A 25 -19.73 24.39 19.03
C VAL A 25 -19.44 23.05 18.33
N TRP A 26 -18.67 22.15 18.95
CA TRP A 26 -18.40 20.83 18.36
C TRP A 26 -19.66 19.95 18.24
N LYS A 27 -20.72 20.23 19.02
CA LYS A 27 -22.03 19.54 18.89
C LYS A 27 -22.81 19.95 17.65
N HIS A 28 -22.45 21.07 17.03
CA HIS A 28 -23.12 21.63 15.85
C HIS A 28 -22.34 21.43 14.54
N MET A 29 -21.31 20.57 14.55
CA MET A 29 -20.52 20.24 13.36
C MET A 29 -21.34 19.57 12.26
N ASP A 30 -22.42 18.88 12.63
CA ASP A 30 -23.42 18.30 11.74
C ASP A 30 -24.09 19.34 10.82
N LYS A 31 -24.09 20.62 11.20
CA LYS A 31 -24.64 21.73 10.39
C LYS A 31 -23.57 22.58 9.75
N ILE A 32 -22.47 22.83 10.47
CA ILE A 32 -21.39 23.73 10.02
C ILE A 32 -20.56 23.05 8.92
N VAL A 33 -20.21 21.78 9.08
CA VAL A 33 -19.31 21.09 8.15
C VAL A 33 -19.97 20.88 6.77
N PRO A 34 -21.23 20.40 6.66
CA PRO A 34 -21.89 20.28 5.36
C PRO A 34 -22.06 21.62 4.63
N SER A 35 -22.33 22.72 5.37
CA SER A 35 -22.48 24.04 4.75
C SER A 35 -21.16 24.56 4.18
N VAL A 36 -20.03 24.28 4.84
CA VAL A 36 -18.69 24.60 4.35
C VAL A 36 -18.36 23.77 3.11
N ILE A 37 -18.56 22.44 3.16
CA ILE A 37 -18.27 21.54 2.03
C ILE A 37 -19.10 21.91 0.80
N PHE A 38 -20.40 22.18 0.98
CA PHE A 38 -21.27 22.60 -0.11
C PHE A 38 -20.74 23.85 -0.85
N ASN A 39 -20.11 24.79 -0.14
CA ASN A 39 -19.51 25.95 -0.79
C ASN A 39 -18.17 25.64 -1.47
N MET A 40 -17.44 24.61 -1.03
CA MET A 40 -16.23 24.12 -1.72
C MET A 40 -16.56 23.43 -3.04
N GLU A 41 -17.70 22.72 -3.13
CA GLU A 41 -18.15 22.02 -4.35
C GLU A 41 -18.29 22.94 -5.57
N VAL A 42 -18.68 24.21 -5.37
CA VAL A 42 -18.88 25.19 -6.44
C VAL A 42 -17.61 25.37 -7.29
N ARG A 43 -16.43 25.27 -6.67
CA ARG A 43 -15.14 25.40 -7.37
C ARG A 43 -14.81 24.22 -8.28
N GLU A 44 -15.22 23.02 -7.93
CA GLU A 44 -14.98 21.83 -8.75
C GLU A 44 -15.90 21.80 -9.99
N GLN A 45 -17.13 22.29 -9.85
CA GLN A 45 -18.06 22.43 -10.98
C GLN A 45 -17.55 23.46 -12.01
N ASP A 46 -16.94 24.55 -11.55
CA ASP A 46 -16.32 25.56 -12.41
C ASP A 46 -15.06 25.04 -13.12
N ARG A 47 -14.26 24.16 -12.48
CA ARG A 47 -13.11 23.52 -13.14
C ARG A 47 -13.51 22.53 -14.23
N GLN A 48 -14.62 21.80 -14.05
CA GLN A 48 -15.09 20.80 -15.01
C GLN A 48 -15.80 21.39 -16.24
N SER A 49 -16.24 22.66 -16.17
CA SER A 49 -17.02 23.31 -17.23
C SER A 49 -16.20 24.14 -18.24
N THR A 50 -14.89 24.29 -18.03
CA THR A 50 -13.97 24.92 -19.00
C THR A 50 -13.13 23.88 -19.75
N PRO A 51 -13.26 23.73 -21.08
CA PRO A 51 -12.34 22.92 -21.89
C PRO A 51 -10.94 23.55 -21.89
N MET A 52 -9.91 22.76 -21.57
CA MET A 52 -8.51 23.22 -21.61
C MET A 52 -8.07 23.50 -23.05
N THR A 53 -7.85 24.77 -23.39
CA THR A 53 -6.91 25.17 -24.46
C THR A 53 -5.49 25.25 -23.89
N PRO A 54 -4.49 24.61 -24.52
CA PRO A 54 -3.11 24.66 -24.03
C PRO A 54 -2.51 26.00 -24.42
N THR A 55 -2.47 26.95 -23.48
CA THR A 55 -1.57 28.10 -23.61
C THR A 55 -0.48 27.97 -22.56
N SER A 56 0.74 27.95 -23.07
CA SER A 56 2.00 27.88 -22.35
C SER A 56 2.14 29.00 -21.31
N SER A 57 1.88 28.66 -20.06
CA SER A 57 2.49 29.29 -18.89
C SER A 57 2.55 28.23 -17.79
N GLN A 58 3.68 27.52 -17.75
CA GLN A 58 4.12 26.78 -16.57
C GLN A 58 4.36 27.81 -15.47
N ASP A 59 3.34 28.08 -14.66
CA ASP A 59 3.43 28.64 -13.30
C ASP A 59 2.01 28.58 -12.71
N ASN A 60 1.90 28.10 -11.45
CA ASN A 60 0.68 27.79 -10.69
C ASN A 60 0.06 26.39 -10.86
N VAL A 61 0.89 25.36 -10.70
CA VAL A 61 0.42 24.11 -10.06
C VAL A 61 0.57 24.32 -8.54
N GLY A 62 -0.56 24.43 -7.85
CA GLY A 62 -0.61 24.59 -6.40
C GLY A 62 -0.93 26.01 -5.96
N GLY A 63 -2.21 26.26 -5.65
CA GLY A 63 -2.56 27.34 -4.74
C GLY A 63 -2.14 26.97 -3.32
N THR A 64 -0.84 26.77 -3.08
CA THR A 64 -0.29 26.79 -1.74
C THR A 64 -0.39 28.22 -1.26
N VAL A 65 -1.26 28.46 -0.28
CA VAL A 65 -1.28 29.69 0.51
C VAL A 65 0.18 29.97 0.91
N THR A 66 0.75 31.07 0.41
CA THR A 66 2.15 31.40 0.71
C THR A 66 2.30 31.65 2.21
N PRO A 67 3.48 31.41 2.82
CA PRO A 67 3.71 31.71 4.23
C PRO A 67 3.29 33.14 4.63
N GLU A 68 3.43 34.11 3.71
CA GLU A 68 2.95 35.49 3.87
C GLU A 68 1.42 35.60 3.99
N GLN A 69 0.65 34.80 3.24
CA GLN A 69 -0.81 34.75 3.35
C GLN A 69 -1.26 34.11 4.67
N ILE A 70 -0.48 33.17 5.23
CA ILE A 70 -0.72 32.59 6.57
C ILE A 70 -0.42 33.63 7.67
N GLU A 71 0.61 34.46 7.49
CA GLU A 71 0.94 35.55 8.42
C GLU A 71 -0.12 36.68 8.41
N LEU A 72 -0.71 36.95 7.25
CA LEU A 72 -1.87 37.85 7.10
C LEU A 72 -3.17 37.26 7.71
N ILE A 73 -3.29 35.94 7.78
CA ILE A 73 -4.41 35.22 8.43
C ILE A 73 -4.32 35.35 9.97
N ASP A 74 -3.10 35.41 10.52
CA ASP A 74 -2.81 35.54 11.95
C ASP A 74 -3.07 36.97 12.49
N ARG A 75 -2.89 37.99 11.64
CA ARG A 75 -3.11 39.42 11.98
C ARG A 75 -4.56 39.90 11.91
N GLY A 76 -5.52 39.02 11.63
CA GLY A 76 -6.96 39.38 11.67
C GLY A 76 -7.43 40.38 10.61
N THR A 77 -6.63 40.66 9.57
CA THR A 77 -7.07 41.47 8.43
C THR A 77 -8.04 40.66 7.58
N ALA A 78 -9.20 41.25 7.33
CA ALA A 78 -10.31 40.67 6.60
C ALA A 78 -9.85 39.93 5.33
N ILE A 79 -10.31 38.68 5.18
CA ILE A 79 -10.19 37.92 3.93
C ILE A 79 -10.97 38.69 2.85
N VAL A 80 -10.27 39.55 2.08
CA VAL A 80 -10.77 40.15 0.83
C VAL A 80 -10.68 39.08 -0.26
N ASN A 81 -11.38 37.98 -0.06
CA ASN A 81 -11.56 36.98 -1.09
C ASN A 81 -13.07 36.82 -1.28
N ASP A 82 -13.57 37.36 -2.39
CA ASP A 82 -15.00 37.37 -2.70
C ASP A 82 -15.49 36.00 -3.20
N ASN A 83 -14.57 35.05 -3.43
CA ASN A 83 -14.92 33.71 -3.85
C ASN A 83 -15.34 32.83 -2.64
N PRO A 84 -16.61 32.39 -2.56
CA PRO A 84 -17.11 31.57 -1.45
C PRO A 84 -16.38 30.23 -1.31
N SER A 85 -15.86 29.66 -2.40
CA SER A 85 -15.22 28.34 -2.33
C SER A 85 -13.86 28.37 -1.64
N VAL A 86 -13.06 29.41 -1.92
CA VAL A 86 -11.74 29.60 -1.30
C VAL A 86 -11.92 29.95 0.17
N LEU A 87 -12.90 30.79 0.47
CA LEU A 87 -13.25 31.11 1.84
C LEU A 87 -13.68 29.84 2.61
N ALA A 88 -14.48 28.96 2.00
CA ALA A 88 -14.89 27.70 2.60
C ALA A 88 -13.71 26.76 2.88
N GLU A 89 -12.75 26.65 1.95
CA GLU A 89 -11.51 25.91 2.19
C GLU A 89 -10.75 26.46 3.40
N ILE A 90 -10.59 27.79 3.49
CA ILE A 90 -9.90 28.43 4.61
C ILE A 90 -10.63 28.13 5.93
N VAL A 91 -11.97 28.21 5.96
CA VAL A 91 -12.77 27.89 7.15
C VAL A 91 -12.57 26.44 7.56
N LEU A 92 -12.59 25.50 6.60
CA LEU A 92 -12.37 24.09 6.88
C LEU A 92 -10.97 23.85 7.46
N ARG A 93 -9.95 24.47 6.88
CA ARG A 93 -8.56 24.33 7.35
C ARG A 93 -8.38 24.90 8.75
N ASP A 94 -8.88 26.11 9.03
CA ASP A 94 -8.81 26.72 10.36
C ASP A 94 -9.57 25.90 11.43
N LEU A 95 -10.70 25.27 11.06
CA LEU A 95 -11.42 24.34 11.92
C LEU A 95 -10.53 23.16 12.35
N PHE A 96 -9.86 22.51 11.39
CA PHE A 96 -9.00 21.35 11.67
C PHE A 96 -7.67 21.72 12.33
N CYS A 97 -7.14 22.93 12.11
CA CYS A 97 -5.99 23.47 12.86
C CYS A 97 -6.27 23.56 14.37
N ARG A 98 -7.53 23.83 14.75
CA ARG A 98 -7.96 24.03 16.13
C ARG A 98 -8.58 22.78 16.76
N ALA A 99 -8.90 21.76 15.97
CA ALA A 99 -9.51 20.54 16.45
C ALA A 99 -8.53 19.70 17.30
N HIS A 100 -8.90 19.42 18.55
CA HIS A 100 -8.23 18.44 19.40
C HIS A 100 -8.70 17.01 19.07
N LEU A 101 -7.94 16.00 19.50
CA LEU A 101 -8.18 14.58 19.20
C LEU A 101 -9.65 14.15 19.37
N ASN A 102 -10.30 14.57 20.46
CA ASN A 102 -11.69 14.20 20.77
C ASN A 102 -12.73 14.82 19.82
N ASN A 103 -12.38 15.92 19.15
CA ASN A 103 -13.30 16.70 18.32
C ASN A 103 -13.13 16.42 16.83
N ILE A 104 -12.01 15.83 16.42
CA ILE A 104 -11.74 15.46 15.02
C ILE A 104 -12.84 14.52 14.50
N THR A 105 -13.24 13.52 15.29
CA THR A 105 -14.31 12.59 14.91
C THR A 105 -15.63 13.33 14.67
N ALA A 106 -15.98 14.31 15.52
CA ALA A 106 -17.19 15.11 15.37
C ALA A 106 -17.17 15.99 14.10
N CYS A 107 -15.98 16.36 13.61
CA CYS A 107 -15.83 17.11 12.36
C CYS A 107 -15.84 16.20 11.13
N VAL A 108 -15.16 15.05 11.19
CA VAL A 108 -14.99 14.13 10.05
C VAL A 108 -16.26 13.33 9.75
N GLN A 109 -17.01 12.89 10.76
CA GLN A 109 -18.24 12.09 10.52
C GLN A 109 -19.25 12.85 9.64
N PRO A 110 -19.57 14.14 9.88
CA PRO A 110 -20.40 14.93 8.97
C PRO A 110 -19.87 15.03 7.54
N ILE A 111 -18.54 15.06 7.33
CA ILE A 111 -17.94 15.05 5.98
C ILE A 111 -18.29 13.75 5.27
N LEU A 112 -18.09 12.62 5.94
CA LEU A 112 -18.36 11.29 5.40
C LEU A 112 -19.85 11.13 5.07
N THR A 113 -20.73 11.55 5.99
CA THR A 113 -22.19 11.53 5.77
C THR A 113 -22.61 12.45 4.62
N HIS A 114 -22.00 13.63 4.48
CA HIS A 114 -22.28 14.53 3.36
C HIS A 114 -21.87 13.90 2.02
N LEU A 115 -20.67 13.32 1.94
CA LEU A 115 -20.17 12.66 0.72
C LEU A 115 -21.05 11.46 0.32
N ASP A 116 -21.52 10.67 1.30
CA ASP A 116 -22.45 9.56 1.06
C ASP A 116 -23.80 10.05 0.53
N ASN A 117 -24.44 10.98 1.26
CA ASN A 117 -25.80 11.44 0.94
C ASN A 117 -25.88 12.15 -0.40
N HIS A 118 -24.81 12.87 -0.78
CA HIS A 118 -24.76 13.61 -2.04
C HIS A 118 -24.04 12.83 -3.16
N ALA A 119 -23.69 11.55 -2.93
CA ALA A 119 -22.99 10.68 -3.87
C ALA A 119 -21.72 11.32 -4.46
N LYS A 120 -20.97 12.07 -3.65
CA LYS A 120 -19.79 12.86 -4.06
C LYS A 120 -18.47 12.13 -3.94
N TRP A 121 -18.50 10.83 -3.67
CA TRP A 121 -17.31 9.98 -3.77
C TRP A 121 -16.81 9.84 -5.21
N ILE A 122 -17.67 10.08 -6.20
CA ILE A 122 -17.34 10.03 -7.62
C ILE A 122 -17.69 11.39 -8.24
N PRO A 123 -16.76 12.08 -8.92
CA PRO A 123 -15.35 11.74 -9.14
C PRO A 123 -14.48 11.83 -7.86
N VAL A 124 -13.37 11.09 -7.84
CA VAL A 124 -12.49 10.92 -6.67
C VAL A 124 -11.74 12.22 -6.29
N ASP A 125 -11.61 13.17 -7.22
CA ASP A 125 -10.82 14.40 -7.04
C ASP A 125 -11.35 15.29 -5.92
N PHE A 126 -12.67 15.40 -5.78
CA PHE A 126 -13.27 16.26 -4.76
C PHE A 126 -13.06 15.72 -3.33
N PRO A 127 -13.34 14.42 -3.04
CA PRO A 127 -12.92 13.81 -1.78
C PRO A 127 -11.42 13.95 -1.51
N LYS A 128 -10.55 13.71 -2.51
CA LYS A 128 -9.09 13.85 -2.35
C LYS A 128 -8.69 15.27 -1.96
N TYR A 129 -9.30 16.28 -2.58
CA TYR A 129 -9.06 17.68 -2.26
C TYR A 129 -9.46 18.04 -0.83
N ILE A 130 -10.64 17.60 -0.37
CA ILE A 130 -11.09 17.82 1.02
C ILE A 130 -10.10 17.20 2.00
N PHE A 131 -9.79 15.91 1.84
CA PHE A 131 -8.96 15.19 2.79
C PHE A 131 -7.50 15.63 2.74
N SER A 132 -6.97 16.04 1.58
CA SER A 132 -5.66 16.70 1.50
C SER A 132 -5.63 18.01 2.30
N GLY A 133 -6.68 18.85 2.19
CA GLY A 133 -6.81 20.06 2.98
C GLY A 133 -6.84 19.79 4.49
N ILE A 134 -7.55 18.74 4.91
CA ILE A 134 -7.62 18.30 6.32
C ILE A 134 -6.25 17.81 6.81
N MET A 135 -5.60 16.92 6.06
CA MET A 135 -4.30 16.34 6.43
C MET A 135 -3.19 17.40 6.56
N ASN A 136 -3.26 18.47 5.76
CA ASN A 136 -2.35 19.62 5.83
C ASN A 136 -2.66 20.59 6.97
N SER A 137 -3.78 20.42 7.68
CA SER A 137 -4.25 21.37 8.70
C SER A 137 -4.26 20.78 10.12
N ILE A 138 -4.39 19.46 10.25
CA ILE A 138 -4.32 18.78 11.55
C ILE A 138 -2.88 18.71 12.08
N LYS A 139 -2.74 18.64 13.42
CA LYS A 139 -1.46 18.29 14.05
C LYS A 139 -1.05 16.88 13.62
N HIS A 140 0.22 16.70 13.23
CA HIS A 140 0.73 15.45 12.67
C HIS A 140 0.44 14.20 13.52
N HIS A 141 0.42 14.34 14.85
CA HIS A 141 0.10 13.25 15.77
C HIS A 141 -1.33 12.72 15.68
N ASN A 142 -2.28 13.47 15.09
CA ASN A 142 -3.67 13.06 14.92
C ASN A 142 -3.96 12.49 13.51
N SER A 143 -2.97 12.44 12.62
CA SER A 143 -3.12 11.94 11.24
C SER A 143 -3.64 10.51 11.15
N TYR A 144 -3.22 9.65 12.09
CA TYR A 144 -3.67 8.26 12.14
C TYR A 144 -5.19 8.14 12.37
N LEU A 145 -5.80 9.09 13.08
CA LEU A 145 -7.24 9.06 13.40
C LEU A 145 -8.07 9.28 12.14
N ILE A 146 -7.63 10.16 11.22
CA ILE A 146 -8.31 10.35 9.93
C ILE A 146 -8.29 9.06 9.12
N ILE A 147 -7.14 8.37 9.07
CA ILE A 147 -7.00 7.09 8.39
C ILE A 147 -7.91 6.02 9.03
N GLU A 148 -7.97 5.97 10.36
CA GLU A 148 -8.85 5.04 11.08
C GLU A 148 -10.34 5.30 10.82
N LEU A 149 -10.75 6.57 10.80
CA LEU A 149 -12.14 6.95 10.49
C LEU A 149 -12.51 6.62 9.04
N LEU A 150 -11.60 6.83 8.09
CA LEU A 150 -11.80 6.44 6.69
C LEU A 150 -11.85 4.92 6.51
N LEU A 151 -10.98 4.16 7.19
CA LEU A 151 -11.03 2.70 7.20
C LEU A 151 -12.34 2.18 7.81
N GLY A 152 -12.80 2.78 8.92
CA GLY A 152 -14.09 2.47 9.53
C GLY A 152 -15.27 2.86 8.64
N HIS A 153 -15.13 3.90 7.82
CA HIS A 153 -16.14 4.25 6.81
C HIS A 153 -16.19 3.23 5.67
N LEU A 154 -15.03 2.82 5.17
CA LEU A 154 -14.91 1.76 4.18
C LEU A 154 -15.55 0.46 4.70
N GLU A 155 -15.38 0.12 5.99
CA GLU A 155 -16.05 -1.01 6.65
C GLU A 155 -17.58 -0.93 6.58
N LYS A 156 -18.17 0.25 6.84
CA LYS A 156 -19.63 0.43 6.78
C LYS A 156 -20.20 0.25 5.38
N HIS A 157 -19.48 0.75 4.37
CA HIS A 157 -19.86 0.58 2.97
C HIS A 157 -19.59 -0.83 2.45
N PHE A 158 -18.84 -1.64 3.19
CA PHE A 158 -18.39 -2.94 2.74
C PHE A 158 -19.51 -3.98 2.63
N ASP A 159 -20.50 -3.93 3.53
CA ASP A 159 -21.68 -4.81 3.52
C ASP A 159 -22.74 -4.41 2.48
N GLN A 160 -22.59 -3.23 1.88
CA GLN A 160 -23.48 -2.78 0.83
C GLN A 160 -23.05 -3.40 -0.51
N GLU A 161 -23.95 -4.21 -1.04
CA GLU A 161 -23.87 -4.76 -2.39
C GLU A 161 -24.06 -3.61 -3.38
N ASP A 162 -23.11 -3.42 -4.31
CA ASP A 162 -23.11 -2.41 -5.41
C ASP A 162 -22.47 -1.04 -5.15
N THR A 163 -21.66 -0.90 -4.09
CA THR A 163 -20.85 0.31 -3.84
C THR A 163 -19.37 0.18 -4.25
N ALA A 164 -18.99 -0.77 -5.12
CA ALA A 164 -17.58 -1.05 -5.48
C ALA A 164 -16.79 0.19 -5.97
N ASN A 165 -17.42 1.05 -6.77
CA ASN A 165 -16.80 2.30 -7.23
C ASN A 165 -16.59 3.32 -6.10
N ILE A 166 -17.52 3.37 -5.15
CA ILE A 166 -17.41 4.19 -3.93
C ILE A 166 -16.31 3.63 -3.02
N LYS A 167 -16.27 2.29 -2.83
CA LYS A 167 -15.21 1.61 -2.07
C LYS A 167 -13.82 1.91 -2.65
N THR A 168 -13.69 1.90 -3.97
CA THR A 168 -12.46 2.26 -4.69
C THR A 168 -12.08 3.72 -4.48
N SER A 169 -13.04 4.64 -4.54
CA SER A 169 -12.80 6.06 -4.25
C SER A 169 -12.30 6.29 -2.82
N ILE A 170 -12.98 5.69 -1.83
CA ILE A 170 -12.57 5.76 -0.42
C ILE A 170 -11.14 5.19 -0.25
N MET A 171 -10.83 4.07 -0.92
CA MET A 171 -9.49 3.48 -0.88
C MET A 171 -8.41 4.42 -1.44
N ASN A 172 -8.69 5.09 -2.56
CA ASN A 172 -7.78 6.07 -3.15
C ASN A 172 -7.56 7.28 -2.23
N VAL A 173 -8.59 7.73 -1.52
CA VAL A 173 -8.47 8.80 -0.52
C VAL A 173 -7.61 8.35 0.67
N ILE A 174 -7.78 7.09 1.13
CA ILE A 174 -6.95 6.52 2.19
C ILE A 174 -5.47 6.48 1.78
N GLN A 175 -5.18 6.09 0.53
CA GLN A 175 -3.81 6.08 -0.02
C GLN A 175 -3.19 7.49 -0.02
N ASP A 176 -3.91 8.51 -0.46
CA ASP A 176 -3.39 9.88 -0.47
C ASP A 176 -3.12 10.38 0.96
N CYS A 177 -4.09 10.20 1.88
CA CYS A 177 -3.93 10.57 3.29
C CYS A 177 -2.70 9.91 3.93
N MET A 178 -2.42 8.68 3.55
CA MET A 178 -1.25 7.95 4.00
C MET A 178 0.06 8.56 3.52
N VAL A 179 0.16 8.90 2.23
CA VAL A 179 1.34 9.54 1.66
C VAL A 179 1.63 10.84 2.41
N PHE A 180 0.59 11.63 2.71
CA PHE A 180 0.71 12.83 3.54
C PHE A 180 1.17 12.53 4.98
N ALA A 181 0.58 11.53 5.65
CA ALA A 181 0.96 11.15 7.01
C ALA A 181 2.43 10.71 7.09
N ALA A 182 2.89 9.92 6.12
CA ALA A 182 4.26 9.42 6.07
C ALA A 182 5.28 10.51 5.73
N ALA A 183 4.99 11.40 4.77
CA ALA A 183 5.87 12.52 4.41
C ALA A 183 6.16 13.41 5.63
N ASN A 184 5.12 13.71 6.41
CA ASN A 184 5.23 14.55 7.59
C ASN A 184 5.93 13.83 8.76
N THR A 185 5.81 12.51 8.87
CA THR A 185 6.52 11.73 9.91
C THR A 185 8.01 11.58 9.57
N GLY A 186 8.36 11.53 8.28
CA GLY A 186 9.75 11.49 7.80
C GLY A 186 10.51 12.78 8.08
N ALA A 187 9.88 13.95 7.92
CA ALA A 187 10.49 15.26 8.22
C ALA A 187 10.88 15.41 9.70
N VAL A 188 10.20 14.71 10.61
CA VAL A 188 10.53 14.72 12.04
C VAL A 188 11.84 13.97 12.34
N LYS A 189 12.32 13.10 11.45
CA LYS A 189 13.62 12.40 11.62
C LYS A 189 14.82 13.34 11.60
N GLU A 190 14.71 14.52 10.99
CA GLU A 190 15.82 15.49 10.92
C GLU A 190 15.88 16.40 12.17
N SER A 191 14.80 16.44 12.98
CA SER A 191 14.74 17.20 14.23
C SER A 191 15.12 16.33 15.43
N PHE A 192 16.39 15.91 15.45
CA PHE A 192 16.95 15.01 16.47
C PHE A 192 17.15 15.74 17.81
N TYR A 193 16.35 15.39 18.84
CA TYR A 193 16.79 15.04 20.21
C TYR A 193 15.65 15.00 21.25
N PHE A 194 14.44 15.51 20.97
CA PHE A 194 13.45 15.69 22.05
C PHE A 194 12.27 14.69 22.08
N ILE A 195 12.12 13.82 21.07
CA ILE A 195 10.87 13.05 20.92
C ILE A 195 11.11 11.59 20.53
N GLU A 196 12.20 10.92 20.94
CA GLU A 196 12.37 9.49 20.63
C GLU A 196 11.20 8.64 21.12
N ARG A 197 10.70 8.92 22.34
CA ARG A 197 9.66 8.11 22.96
C ARG A 197 8.25 8.39 22.40
N GLU A 198 7.96 9.65 22.09
CA GLU A 198 6.69 10.05 21.49
C GLU A 198 6.67 9.74 19.98
N ILE A 199 7.75 9.99 19.21
CA ILE A 199 7.86 9.57 17.80
C ILE A 199 7.83 8.04 17.72
N PHE A 200 8.53 7.31 18.58
CA PHE A 200 8.46 5.85 18.58
C PHE A 200 7.06 5.35 18.94
N PHE A 201 6.40 5.97 19.92
CA PHE A 201 5.01 5.64 20.26
C PHE A 201 4.04 5.96 19.12
N MET A 202 4.25 7.08 18.40
CA MET A 202 3.49 7.45 17.21
C MET A 202 3.75 6.52 16.04
N LEU A 203 5.01 6.17 15.76
CA LEU A 203 5.40 5.20 14.73
C LEU A 203 4.86 3.81 15.07
N LYS A 204 4.86 3.41 16.34
CA LYS A 204 4.27 2.15 16.80
C LYS A 204 2.75 2.16 16.71
N LYS A 205 2.09 3.27 17.06
CA LYS A 205 0.64 3.45 16.89
C LYS A 205 0.26 3.46 15.42
N LEU A 206 0.94 4.25 14.60
CA LEU A 206 0.73 4.31 13.16
C LEU A 206 1.02 2.95 12.54
N GLY A 207 2.11 2.27 12.91
CA GLY A 207 2.42 0.90 12.52
C GLY A 207 1.33 -0.11 12.92
N SER A 208 0.79 -0.01 14.14
CA SER A 208 -0.34 -0.83 14.60
C SER A 208 -1.63 -0.51 13.83
N THR A 209 -1.93 0.76 13.57
CA THR A 209 -3.09 1.19 12.78
C THR A 209 -2.96 0.77 11.32
N MET A 210 -1.75 0.86 10.76
CA MET A 210 -1.43 0.38 9.40
C MET A 210 -1.53 -1.14 9.33
N PHE A 211 -1.01 -1.89 10.31
CA PHE A 211 -1.16 -3.35 10.38
C PHE A 211 -2.63 -3.76 10.52
N THR A 212 -3.38 -3.08 11.38
CA THR A 212 -4.83 -3.30 11.55
C THR A 212 -5.57 -2.95 10.27
N GLY A 213 -5.19 -1.84 9.62
CA GLY A 213 -5.70 -1.41 8.32
C GLY A 213 -5.46 -2.47 7.24
N ILE A 214 -4.24 -2.98 7.11
CA ILE A 214 -3.90 -4.06 6.18
C ILE A 214 -4.70 -5.33 6.51
N SER A 215 -4.81 -5.69 7.78
CA SER A 215 -5.62 -6.84 8.21
C SER A 215 -7.09 -6.68 7.82
N ARG A 216 -7.65 -5.47 7.95
CA ARG A 216 -8.99 -5.11 7.50
C ARG A 216 -9.11 -5.17 5.98
N LEU A 217 -8.17 -4.57 5.25
CA LEU A 217 -8.09 -4.58 3.80
C LEU A 217 -7.99 -6.00 3.23
N LEU A 218 -7.23 -6.89 3.87
CA LEU A 218 -7.16 -8.30 3.49
C LEU A 218 -8.49 -9.03 3.71
N LYS A 219 -9.21 -8.73 4.80
CA LYS A 219 -10.58 -9.22 4.97
C LYS A 219 -11.49 -8.71 3.86
N PHE A 220 -11.36 -7.44 3.46
CA PHE A 220 -12.14 -6.89 2.37
C PHE A 220 -11.84 -7.55 1.03
N LEU A 221 -10.57 -7.79 0.75
CA LEU A 221 -10.10 -8.48 -0.45
C LEU A 221 -10.70 -9.89 -0.54
N LYS A 222 -10.66 -10.65 0.57
CA LYS A 222 -11.25 -11.99 0.66
C LYS A 222 -12.77 -11.98 0.40
N LYS A 223 -13.51 -11.03 0.98
CA LYS A 223 -14.98 -10.98 0.85
C LYS A 223 -15.44 -10.37 -0.48
N SER A 224 -14.75 -9.37 -1.05
CA SER A 224 -14.98 -8.91 -2.44
C SER A 224 -14.84 -10.08 -3.42
N PHE A 225 -13.81 -10.91 -3.23
CA PHE A 225 -13.62 -12.11 -4.03
C PHE A 225 -14.75 -13.15 -3.87
N GLN A 226 -15.27 -13.35 -2.64
CA GLN A 226 -16.41 -14.24 -2.39
C GLN A 226 -17.69 -13.74 -3.09
N ILE A 227 -17.95 -12.43 -3.05
CA ILE A 227 -19.09 -11.80 -3.74
C ILE A 227 -18.97 -12.01 -5.25
N GLN A 228 -17.79 -11.78 -5.82
CA GLN A 228 -17.51 -12.00 -7.24
C GLN A 228 -17.70 -13.47 -7.65
N SER A 229 -17.20 -14.40 -6.84
CA SER A 229 -17.30 -15.85 -7.10
C SER A 229 -18.75 -16.36 -7.06
N SER A 230 -19.59 -15.77 -6.21
CA SER A 230 -21.01 -16.09 -6.10
C SER A 230 -21.84 -15.53 -7.27
N ARG A 231 -21.36 -14.45 -7.92
CA ARG A 231 -22.07 -13.68 -8.95
C ARG A 231 -21.78 -14.10 -10.41
N ASN A 232 -21.10 -15.23 -10.65
CA ASN A 232 -20.65 -15.71 -11.97
C ASN A 232 -21.71 -15.85 -13.10
N LYS A 233 -22.96 -15.37 -12.94
CA LYS A 233 -24.04 -15.48 -13.94
C LYS A 233 -24.81 -14.19 -14.29
N ILE A 234 -24.66 -13.02 -13.63
CA ILE A 234 -25.69 -11.96 -13.74
C ILE A 234 -25.24 -10.56 -14.24
N SER A 235 -23.99 -10.09 -14.06
CA SER A 235 -23.57 -8.82 -14.68
C SER A 235 -22.04 -8.67 -14.84
N SER A 236 -21.59 -8.32 -16.05
CA SER A 236 -20.17 -8.13 -16.38
C SER A 236 -19.57 -6.83 -15.81
N VAL A 237 -20.38 -5.79 -15.63
CA VAL A 237 -19.96 -4.46 -15.17
C VAL A 237 -19.55 -4.48 -13.69
N ASN A 238 -20.37 -5.07 -12.81
CA ASN A 238 -20.07 -5.16 -11.38
C ASN A 238 -18.81 -6.01 -11.10
N ASN A 239 -18.49 -6.96 -11.98
CA ASN A 239 -17.27 -7.76 -11.87
C ASN A 239 -16.00 -6.98 -12.21
N GLN A 240 -16.07 -5.97 -13.10
CA GLN A 240 -14.93 -5.10 -13.40
C GLN A 240 -14.69 -4.11 -12.25
N ASP A 241 -15.75 -3.54 -11.69
CA ASP A 241 -15.67 -2.60 -10.57
C ASP A 241 -15.09 -3.27 -9.31
N GLU A 242 -15.45 -4.53 -9.04
CA GLU A 242 -14.86 -5.32 -7.95
C GLU A 242 -13.38 -5.66 -8.22
N GLN A 243 -12.97 -5.91 -9.47
CA GLN A 243 -11.56 -6.11 -9.81
C GLN A 243 -10.72 -4.83 -9.67
N GLN A 244 -11.28 -3.68 -10.02
CA GLN A 244 -10.66 -2.39 -9.80
C GLN A 244 -10.49 -2.13 -8.31
N PHE A 245 -11.51 -2.43 -7.51
CA PHE A 245 -11.43 -2.35 -6.05
C PHE A 245 -10.34 -3.27 -5.49
N GLN A 246 -10.30 -4.55 -5.90
CA GLN A 246 -9.26 -5.50 -5.48
C GLN A 246 -7.85 -5.00 -5.83
N THR A 247 -7.67 -4.43 -7.02
CA THR A 247 -6.39 -3.87 -7.47
C THR A 247 -6.01 -2.63 -6.66
N ALA A 248 -6.96 -1.74 -6.37
CA ALA A 248 -6.76 -0.57 -5.52
C ALA A 248 -6.36 -0.98 -4.09
N VAL A 249 -6.99 -2.03 -3.54
CA VAL A 249 -6.63 -2.58 -2.22
C VAL A 249 -5.22 -3.16 -2.23
N ILE A 250 -4.83 -3.94 -3.24
CA ILE A 250 -3.47 -4.50 -3.36
C ILE A 250 -2.42 -3.39 -3.44
N ASN A 251 -2.64 -2.40 -4.30
CA ASN A 251 -1.76 -1.25 -4.43
C ASN A 251 -1.67 -0.49 -3.11
N GLY A 252 -2.82 -0.26 -2.46
CA GLY A 252 -2.90 0.37 -1.16
C GLY A 252 -2.09 -0.35 -0.10
N ILE A 253 -2.21 -1.67 0.02
CA ILE A 253 -1.39 -2.48 0.95
C ILE A 253 0.10 -2.32 0.65
N GLY A 254 0.48 -2.28 -0.64
CA GLY A 254 1.85 -2.00 -1.07
C GLY A 254 2.35 -0.62 -0.61
N ASP A 255 1.53 0.41 -0.79
CA ASP A 255 1.85 1.78 -0.39
C ASP A 255 1.89 1.92 1.14
N PHE A 256 1.00 1.22 1.87
CA PHE A 256 1.03 1.09 3.33
C PHE A 256 2.36 0.49 3.77
N ALA A 257 2.78 -0.59 3.11
CA ALA A 257 3.99 -1.31 3.45
C ALA A 257 5.26 -0.48 3.20
N GLU A 258 5.28 0.40 2.20
CA GLU A 258 6.44 1.26 1.89
C GLU A 258 6.81 2.19 3.05
N LYS A 259 5.83 2.55 3.87
CA LYS A 259 6.00 3.50 4.98
C LYS A 259 6.29 2.80 6.31
N LEU A 260 6.27 1.45 6.33
CA LEU A 260 6.53 0.65 7.50
C LEU A 260 8.01 0.26 7.62
N PRO A 261 8.52 0.04 8.85
CA PRO A 261 9.82 -0.59 9.05
C PRO A 261 9.84 -2.05 8.56
N ASP A 262 11.02 -2.53 8.18
CA ASP A 262 11.28 -3.88 7.67
C ASP A 262 10.60 -5.00 8.48
N PHE A 263 10.70 -4.98 9.81
CA PHE A 263 10.11 -6.03 10.65
C PHE A 263 8.57 -6.10 10.53
N GLN A 264 7.89 -4.96 10.36
CA GLN A 264 6.43 -4.94 10.18
C GLN A 264 6.05 -5.41 8.78
N MET A 265 6.83 -5.07 7.75
CA MET A 265 6.64 -5.61 6.40
C MET A 265 6.76 -7.15 6.41
N MET A 266 7.73 -7.68 7.14
CA MET A 266 7.89 -9.13 7.35
C MET A 266 6.71 -9.75 8.08
N GLU A 267 6.21 -9.14 9.15
CA GLU A 267 5.00 -9.57 9.87
C GLU A 267 3.76 -9.55 8.97
N ILE A 268 3.61 -8.55 8.11
CA ILE A 268 2.51 -8.46 7.13
C ILE A 268 2.59 -9.58 6.10
N MET A 269 3.76 -9.78 5.50
CA MET A 269 3.95 -10.88 4.54
C MET A 269 3.65 -12.22 5.19
N GLN A 270 4.14 -12.44 6.43
CA GLN A 270 3.83 -13.63 7.20
C GLN A 270 2.33 -13.77 7.49
N PHE A 271 1.65 -12.69 7.88
CA PHE A 271 0.23 -12.69 8.15
C PHE A 271 -0.59 -13.06 6.91
N ILE A 272 -0.23 -12.53 5.74
CA ILE A 272 -0.91 -12.85 4.47
C ILE A 272 -0.67 -14.31 4.08
N ILE A 273 0.57 -14.79 4.18
CA ILE A 273 0.94 -16.16 3.81
C ILE A 273 0.30 -17.20 4.75
N THR A 274 0.26 -16.94 6.06
CA THR A 274 -0.44 -17.82 7.02
C THR A 274 -1.97 -17.76 6.86
N SER A 275 -2.47 -16.70 6.22
CA SER A 275 -3.89 -16.52 5.88
C SER A 275 -4.31 -17.19 4.57
N LEU A 276 -3.40 -17.85 3.84
CA LEU A 276 -3.72 -18.56 2.60
C LEU A 276 -4.60 -19.80 2.89
N PRO A 277 -5.65 -20.06 2.08
CA PRO A 277 -6.36 -21.33 2.12
C PRO A 277 -5.35 -22.46 1.91
N SER A 278 -5.34 -23.47 2.79
CA SER A 278 -4.37 -24.54 2.73
C SER A 278 -4.47 -25.32 1.41
N LEU A 279 -3.32 -25.58 0.77
CA LEU A 279 -3.23 -26.48 -0.38
C LEU A 279 -3.69 -27.91 -0.03
N SER A 280 -3.78 -28.25 1.26
CA SER A 280 -3.93 -29.60 1.78
C SER A 280 -5.31 -29.96 2.37
N GLN A 281 -6.25 -29.03 2.57
CA GLN A 281 -7.58 -29.36 3.15
C GLN A 281 -8.74 -29.42 2.15
N GLY A 282 -8.48 -29.68 0.87
CA GLY A 282 -9.54 -29.66 -0.16
C GLY A 282 -9.61 -30.89 -1.07
N TYR A 283 -8.78 -31.92 -0.87
CA TYR A 283 -8.70 -33.01 -1.84
C TYR A 283 -9.91 -33.94 -1.84
N GLU A 284 -10.67 -34.05 -0.74
CA GLU A 284 -11.64 -35.13 -0.62
C GLU A 284 -13.11 -34.74 -0.87
N GLU A 285 -13.53 -33.47 -0.70
CA GLU A 285 -14.99 -33.14 -0.78
C GLU A 285 -15.35 -31.77 -1.42
N SER A 286 -14.46 -31.10 -2.15
CA SER A 286 -14.78 -29.80 -2.78
C SER A 286 -15.18 -29.89 -4.26
N THR A 287 -16.29 -29.25 -4.64
CA THR A 287 -16.73 -29.08 -6.04
C THR A 287 -15.64 -28.41 -6.89
N GLN A 288 -15.58 -28.71 -8.19
CA GLN A 288 -14.58 -28.10 -9.11
C GLN A 288 -14.62 -26.56 -9.07
N ASP A 289 -15.81 -25.97 -8.92
CA ASP A 289 -15.98 -24.52 -8.77
C ASP A 289 -15.38 -23.96 -7.48
N SER A 290 -15.45 -24.71 -6.37
CA SER A 290 -14.84 -24.34 -5.09
C SER A 290 -13.31 -24.38 -5.15
N LYS A 291 -12.73 -25.36 -5.86
CA LYS A 291 -11.28 -25.45 -6.10
C LYS A 291 -10.77 -24.28 -6.93
N ALA A 292 -11.47 -23.92 -8.01
CA ALA A 292 -11.11 -22.78 -8.85
C ALA A 292 -11.23 -21.44 -8.11
N ALA A 293 -12.25 -21.28 -7.25
CA ALA A 293 -12.38 -20.10 -6.41
C ALA A 293 -11.23 -19.99 -5.39
N ASN A 294 -10.87 -21.09 -4.73
CA ASN A 294 -9.76 -21.11 -3.78
C ASN A 294 -8.42 -20.78 -4.46
N LEU A 295 -8.17 -21.29 -5.66
CA LEU A 295 -6.98 -20.99 -6.45
C LEU A 295 -6.90 -19.50 -6.79
N LYS A 296 -7.99 -18.88 -7.26
CA LYS A 296 -8.02 -17.44 -7.54
C LYS A 296 -7.79 -16.60 -6.28
N LEU A 297 -8.33 -17.02 -5.13
CA LEU A 297 -8.08 -16.34 -3.86
C LEU A 297 -6.61 -16.46 -3.44
N GLN A 298 -5.99 -17.63 -3.62
CA GLN A 298 -4.56 -17.82 -3.37
C GLN A 298 -3.72 -16.89 -4.24
N LEU A 299 -4.01 -16.82 -5.55
CA LEU A 299 -3.30 -15.91 -6.47
C LEU A 299 -3.45 -14.44 -6.05
N LEU A 300 -4.64 -14.03 -5.62
CA LEU A 300 -4.91 -12.65 -5.19
C LEU A 300 -4.09 -12.28 -3.93
N LEU A 301 -4.02 -13.19 -2.96
CA LEU A 301 -3.22 -13.01 -1.75
C LEU A 301 -1.72 -13.05 -2.05
N LEU A 302 -1.26 -13.96 -2.93
CA LEU A 302 0.13 -14.03 -3.37
C LEU A 302 0.57 -12.77 -4.12
N LYS A 303 -0.27 -12.20 -4.98
CA LYS A 303 -0.02 -10.89 -5.62
C LYS A 303 0.10 -9.76 -4.60
N THR A 304 -0.67 -9.83 -3.50
CA THR A 304 -0.54 -8.88 -2.39
C THR A 304 0.82 -9.02 -1.71
N VAL A 305 1.26 -10.25 -1.41
CA VAL A 305 2.60 -10.52 -0.85
C VAL A 305 3.70 -10.06 -1.80
N GLN A 306 3.57 -10.33 -3.09
CA GLN A 306 4.49 -9.89 -4.12
C GLN A 306 4.63 -8.38 -4.15
N LYS A 307 3.51 -7.64 -4.07
CA LYS A 307 3.54 -6.18 -4.00
C LYS A 307 4.30 -5.69 -2.77
N VAL A 308 4.03 -6.27 -1.59
CA VAL A 308 4.74 -5.92 -0.35
C VAL A 308 6.24 -6.26 -0.42
N ALA A 309 6.60 -7.41 -1.02
CA ALA A 309 7.98 -7.85 -1.19
C ALA A 309 8.76 -6.95 -2.18
N ALA A 310 8.13 -6.53 -3.29
CA ALA A 310 8.74 -5.57 -4.21
C ALA A 310 8.97 -4.21 -3.52
N THR A 311 8.03 -3.77 -2.69
CA THR A 311 8.21 -2.57 -1.88
C THR A 311 9.34 -2.71 -0.86
N TYR A 312 9.48 -3.89 -0.24
CA TYR A 312 10.55 -4.17 0.72
C TYR A 312 11.93 -3.89 0.12
N GLN A 313 12.17 -4.31 -1.13
CA GLN A 313 13.42 -4.04 -1.86
C GLN A 313 13.77 -2.56 -1.96
N THR A 314 12.78 -1.71 -2.22
CA THR A 314 13.00 -0.27 -2.42
C THR A 314 13.43 0.44 -1.13
N VAL A 315 12.92 -0.03 0.01
CA VAL A 315 13.23 0.51 1.35
C VAL A 315 14.57 -0.04 1.87
N HIS A 316 14.87 -1.30 1.56
CA HIS A 316 16.12 -1.99 1.93
C HIS A 316 17.39 -1.39 1.31
N ARG A 317 17.25 -0.42 0.38
CA ARG A 317 18.33 0.42 -0.17
C ARG A 317 19.08 1.23 0.91
N ARG A 318 18.49 1.46 2.09
CA ARG A 318 19.04 2.34 3.14
C ARG A 318 19.67 1.54 4.30
N GLU A 319 20.82 0.92 4.04
CA GLU A 319 21.95 0.62 4.97
C GLU A 319 21.75 0.15 6.43
N THR A 320 20.56 -0.19 6.92
CA THR A 320 20.36 -0.59 8.34
C THR A 320 19.34 -1.71 8.53
N SER A 321 19.53 -2.85 7.87
CA SER A 321 18.77 -4.06 8.24
C SER A 321 19.40 -4.76 9.44
N THR A 322 18.67 -4.76 10.55
CA THR A 322 18.96 -5.49 11.78
C THR A 322 18.85 -7.01 11.57
N GLN A 323 19.97 -7.68 11.37
CA GLN A 323 20.40 -8.96 11.96
C GLN A 323 19.38 -10.08 12.32
N THR A 324 18.30 -10.36 11.57
CA THR A 324 17.49 -11.58 11.83
C THR A 324 17.06 -12.33 10.56
N THR A 325 17.47 -13.61 10.45
CA THR A 325 17.08 -14.53 9.38
C THR A 325 15.57 -14.53 9.15
N PHE A 326 15.13 -14.67 7.88
CA PHE A 326 13.70 -14.71 7.53
C PHE A 326 12.88 -15.66 8.45
N PRO A 327 11.68 -15.25 8.89
CA PRO A 327 10.81 -16.11 9.70
C PRO A 327 10.41 -17.38 8.96
N HIS A 328 10.48 -18.53 9.64
CA HIS A 328 10.01 -19.82 9.11
C HIS A 328 8.56 -19.78 8.62
N GLN A 329 7.72 -19.05 9.35
CA GLN A 329 6.29 -18.89 9.06
C GLN A 329 6.02 -18.19 7.74
N LEU A 330 7.00 -17.47 7.18
CA LEU A 330 6.95 -16.92 5.83
C LEU A 330 7.61 -17.85 4.82
N PHE A 331 8.81 -18.34 5.13
CA PHE A 331 9.65 -19.01 4.14
C PHE A 331 9.21 -20.46 3.87
N ASP A 332 8.87 -21.24 4.89
CA ASP A 332 8.49 -22.65 4.71
C ASP A 332 7.24 -22.82 3.82
N PRO A 333 6.18 -22.00 3.96
CA PRO A 333 5.04 -22.05 3.04
C PRO A 333 5.40 -21.63 1.62
N LEU A 334 6.21 -20.58 1.43
CA LEU A 334 6.68 -20.16 0.10
C LEU A 334 7.45 -21.29 -0.58
N LEU A 335 8.38 -21.94 0.13
CA LEU A 335 9.14 -23.07 -0.41
C LEU A 335 8.24 -24.22 -0.84
N LYS A 336 7.20 -24.55 -0.06
CA LYS A 336 6.22 -25.59 -0.43
C LYS A 336 5.43 -25.21 -1.68
N MET A 337 5.07 -23.93 -1.83
CA MET A 337 4.32 -23.43 -2.99
C MET A 337 5.15 -23.32 -4.27
N MET A 338 6.49 -23.34 -4.19
CA MET A 338 7.35 -23.47 -5.39
C MET A 338 7.13 -24.78 -6.15
N SER A 339 6.58 -25.80 -5.48
CA SER A 339 6.20 -27.09 -6.04
C SER A 339 4.68 -27.24 -6.15
N ALA A 340 3.94 -26.14 -6.21
CA ALA A 340 2.49 -26.17 -6.44
C ALA A 340 2.17 -26.69 -7.85
N PRO A 341 1.05 -27.41 -8.05
CA PRO A 341 0.67 -27.92 -9.37
C PRO A 341 0.44 -26.80 -10.39
N GLU A 342 0.00 -25.63 -9.94
CA GLU A 342 -0.35 -24.50 -10.81
C GLU A 342 0.85 -23.63 -11.17
N PRO A 343 1.12 -23.39 -12.47
CA PRO A 343 2.29 -22.65 -12.93
C PRO A 343 2.27 -21.18 -12.51
N GLU A 344 1.09 -20.55 -12.46
CA GLU A 344 0.94 -19.15 -12.05
C GLU A 344 1.35 -18.94 -10.59
N ILE A 345 1.00 -19.88 -9.70
CA ILE A 345 1.40 -19.83 -8.28
C ILE A 345 2.92 -19.93 -8.18
N ARG A 346 3.53 -20.89 -8.89
CA ARG A 346 4.99 -21.07 -8.89
C ARG A 346 5.71 -19.82 -9.36
N LEU A 347 5.26 -19.20 -10.45
CA LEU A 347 5.85 -17.97 -10.98
C LEU A 347 5.82 -16.84 -9.95
N ILE A 348 4.65 -16.56 -9.34
CA ILE A 348 4.53 -15.48 -8.35
C ILE A 348 5.42 -15.75 -7.13
N VAL A 349 5.49 -17.00 -6.66
CA VAL A 349 6.34 -17.38 -5.52
C VAL A 349 7.83 -17.19 -5.86
N LEU A 350 8.26 -17.59 -7.05
CA LEU A 350 9.63 -17.35 -7.50
C LEU A 350 9.95 -15.86 -7.57
N GLU A 351 9.03 -15.02 -8.05
CA GLU A 351 9.20 -13.56 -8.08
C GLU A 351 9.19 -12.93 -6.68
N ILE A 352 8.40 -13.45 -5.73
CA ILE A 352 8.46 -13.05 -4.32
C ILE A 352 9.86 -13.35 -3.76
N LEU A 353 10.36 -14.58 -3.98
CA LEU A 353 11.68 -14.99 -3.49
C LEU A 353 12.82 -14.20 -4.11
N GLN A 354 12.74 -13.92 -5.42
CA GLN A 354 13.65 -12.99 -6.08
C GLN A 354 13.59 -11.62 -5.40
N SER A 355 12.38 -11.13 -5.09
CA SER A 355 12.23 -9.83 -4.45
C SER A 355 12.85 -9.80 -3.04
N LEU A 356 12.75 -10.88 -2.28
CA LEU A 356 13.33 -10.97 -0.93
C LEU A 356 14.86 -11.15 -0.94
N VAL A 357 15.40 -11.85 -1.94
CA VAL A 357 16.84 -12.14 -2.06
C VAL A 357 17.59 -11.00 -2.75
N ASP A 358 16.98 -10.36 -3.74
CA ASP A 358 17.62 -9.32 -4.55
C ASP A 358 17.66 -7.97 -3.82
N ARG A 359 18.71 -7.78 -3.02
CA ARG A 359 18.95 -6.56 -2.24
C ARG A 359 19.56 -5.45 -3.07
N ARG A 360 20.33 -5.81 -4.11
CA ARG A 360 21.08 -4.87 -4.95
C ARG A 360 20.42 -4.60 -6.31
N GLN A 361 19.19 -5.08 -6.51
CA GLN A 361 18.39 -4.91 -7.73
C GLN A 361 19.08 -5.46 -8.99
N TYR A 362 19.70 -6.62 -8.88
CA TYR A 362 20.30 -7.32 -10.02
C TYR A 362 19.26 -8.01 -10.92
N ALA A 363 18.04 -8.24 -10.43
CA ALA A 363 17.01 -8.98 -11.17
C ALA A 363 16.76 -8.40 -12.57
N ASP A 364 16.69 -7.07 -12.72
CA ASP A 364 16.43 -6.42 -14.01
C ASP A 364 17.51 -6.73 -15.06
N LYS A 365 18.77 -6.88 -14.62
CA LYS A 365 19.90 -7.23 -15.49
C LYS A 365 19.97 -8.74 -15.77
N LEU A 366 19.51 -9.57 -14.83
CA LEU A 366 19.57 -11.03 -14.86
C LEU A 366 18.34 -11.72 -15.48
N ARG A 367 17.20 -11.02 -15.57
CA ARG A 367 15.97 -11.54 -16.19
C ARG A 367 16.17 -11.96 -17.65
N LYS A 368 17.11 -11.31 -18.37
CA LYS A 368 17.50 -11.71 -19.73
C LYS A 368 18.66 -12.70 -19.64
N ILE A 369 18.42 -13.95 -20.04
CA ILE A 369 19.47 -14.97 -20.13
C ILE A 369 20.51 -14.49 -21.14
N LYS A 370 21.69 -14.13 -20.63
CA LYS A 370 22.89 -13.85 -21.41
C LYS A 370 23.99 -14.71 -20.84
N LEU A 371 24.82 -15.25 -21.73
CA LEU A 371 26.05 -15.97 -21.37
C LEU A 371 27.21 -14.99 -21.60
N PRO A 372 27.49 -14.06 -20.67
CA PRO A 372 28.61 -13.17 -20.82
C PRO A 372 29.91 -13.97 -20.80
N LYS A 373 30.91 -13.52 -21.57
CA LYS A 373 32.25 -14.15 -21.54
C LYS A 373 33.01 -13.77 -20.25
N ASP A 374 32.63 -12.65 -19.64
CA ASP A 374 33.21 -12.14 -18.40
C ASP A 374 32.12 -11.47 -17.54
N ILE A 375 32.18 -11.66 -16.22
CA ILE A 375 31.24 -11.10 -15.23
C ILE A 375 31.23 -9.57 -15.32
N SER A 376 32.36 -8.95 -15.67
CA SER A 376 32.45 -7.49 -15.87
C SER A 376 31.49 -6.97 -16.95
N GLN A 377 31.04 -7.81 -17.89
CA GLN A 377 30.07 -7.43 -18.94
C GLN A 377 28.62 -7.30 -18.44
N LEU A 378 28.35 -7.72 -17.19
CA LEU A 378 27.03 -7.59 -16.56
C LEU A 378 26.82 -6.19 -15.93
N GLU A 379 27.85 -5.34 -15.92
CA GLU A 379 27.82 -3.97 -15.35
C GLU A 379 27.17 -3.93 -13.96
N LEU A 380 27.47 -4.90 -13.10
CA LEU A 380 26.85 -5.02 -11.79
C LEU A 380 27.19 -3.79 -10.93
N PRO A 381 26.23 -3.15 -10.23
CA PRO A 381 26.52 -2.05 -9.32
C PRO A 381 27.67 -2.38 -8.37
N THR A 382 28.68 -1.52 -8.36
CA THR A 382 30.04 -1.79 -7.84
C THR A 382 30.19 -1.48 -6.36
N GLU A 383 29.11 -1.18 -5.65
CA GLU A 383 29.18 -0.59 -4.32
C GLU A 383 28.70 -1.57 -3.25
N THR A 384 29.55 -1.71 -2.24
CA THR A 384 29.44 -2.51 -1.01
C THR A 384 29.67 -4.02 -1.16
N LYS A 385 30.62 -4.54 -0.34
CA LYS A 385 30.79 -5.98 -0.15
C LYS A 385 29.43 -6.54 0.32
N PRO A 386 28.96 -7.67 -0.22
CA PRO A 386 27.72 -8.28 0.26
C PRO A 386 27.80 -8.46 1.78
N ASN A 387 26.71 -8.27 2.49
CA ASN A 387 26.65 -8.51 3.92
C ASN A 387 26.55 -10.03 4.17
N ARG A 388 27.64 -10.72 3.80
CA ARG A 388 27.74 -12.18 3.60
C ARG A 388 27.23 -12.98 4.79
N LEU A 389 27.36 -12.46 6.00
CA LEU A 389 27.05 -13.21 7.22
C LEU A 389 25.56 -13.60 7.31
N PHE A 390 24.66 -12.70 6.92
CA PHE A 390 23.22 -13.00 6.91
C PHE A 390 22.89 -14.02 5.82
N ASP A 391 23.39 -13.80 4.61
CA ASP A 391 23.05 -14.62 3.45
C ASP A 391 23.59 -16.05 3.62
N ILE A 392 24.77 -16.19 4.24
CA ILE A 392 25.32 -17.47 4.68
C ILE A 392 24.43 -18.12 5.76
N ALA A 393 23.99 -17.37 6.78
CA ALA A 393 23.12 -17.92 7.82
C ALA A 393 21.77 -18.40 7.26
N PHE A 394 21.22 -17.66 6.28
CA PHE A 394 20.05 -18.06 5.52
C PHE A 394 20.29 -19.35 4.74
N MET A 395 21.38 -19.43 3.95
CA MET A 395 21.69 -20.64 3.18
C MET A 395 22.01 -21.85 4.07
N LYS A 396 22.67 -21.66 5.21
CA LYS A 396 22.88 -22.75 6.18
C LYS A 396 21.57 -23.29 6.75
N LYS A 397 20.57 -22.42 6.92
CA LYS A 397 19.30 -22.76 7.56
C LYS A 397 18.26 -23.31 6.58
N PHE A 398 18.14 -22.71 5.40
CA PHE A 398 17.11 -23.01 4.41
C PHE A 398 17.65 -23.57 3.09
N GLY A 399 18.96 -23.49 2.83
CA GLY A 399 19.55 -23.77 1.52
C GLY A 399 19.24 -25.17 0.98
N ARG A 400 19.33 -26.21 1.80
CA ARG A 400 18.99 -27.59 1.36
C ARG A 400 17.55 -27.72 0.91
N GLN A 401 16.60 -27.20 1.71
CA GLN A 401 15.18 -27.25 1.37
C GLN A 401 14.88 -26.37 0.15
N PHE A 402 15.50 -25.20 0.07
CA PHE A 402 15.38 -24.26 -1.05
C PHE A 402 15.82 -24.90 -2.37
N LEU A 403 17.04 -25.45 -2.43
CA LEU A 403 17.57 -26.12 -3.63
C LEU A 403 16.74 -27.36 -4.00
N SER A 404 16.33 -28.16 -3.00
CA SER A 404 15.48 -29.33 -3.23
C SER A 404 14.12 -28.95 -3.85
N GLN A 405 13.46 -27.90 -3.33
CA GLN A 405 12.18 -27.45 -3.87
C GLN A 405 12.33 -26.79 -5.25
N LEU A 406 13.42 -26.07 -5.51
CA LEU A 406 13.73 -25.57 -6.85
C LEU A 406 13.93 -26.71 -7.85
N TYR A 407 14.64 -27.77 -7.44
CA TYR A 407 14.82 -28.94 -8.28
C TYR A 407 13.48 -29.60 -8.62
N GLN A 408 12.61 -29.80 -7.62
CA GLN A 408 11.26 -30.32 -7.85
C GLN A 408 10.43 -29.42 -8.77
N SER A 409 10.56 -28.09 -8.64
CA SER A 409 9.91 -27.13 -9.52
C SER A 409 10.34 -27.29 -10.97
N ILE A 410 11.63 -27.51 -11.25
CA ILE A 410 12.17 -27.75 -12.61
C ILE A 410 11.60 -29.01 -13.25
N LEU A 411 11.42 -30.08 -12.46
CA LEU A 411 10.93 -31.38 -12.94
C LEU A 411 9.43 -31.39 -13.28
N MET A 412 8.68 -30.31 -13.01
CA MET A 412 7.27 -30.26 -13.32
C MET A 412 7.00 -30.14 -14.82
N ASP A 413 6.08 -30.98 -15.33
CA ASP A 413 5.79 -31.08 -16.76
C ASP A 413 5.10 -29.83 -17.35
N ASN A 414 4.40 -29.05 -16.52
CA ASN A 414 3.63 -27.88 -16.95
C ASN A 414 4.39 -26.55 -16.78
N ASN A 415 5.72 -26.58 -16.84
CA ASN A 415 6.54 -25.39 -16.73
C ASN A 415 6.49 -24.52 -17.99
N THR A 416 6.27 -23.22 -17.79
CA THR A 416 6.35 -22.21 -18.85
C THR A 416 7.77 -21.65 -18.96
N LYS A 417 8.05 -20.96 -20.07
CA LYS A 417 9.33 -20.26 -20.28
C LYS A 417 9.63 -19.27 -19.15
N ASP A 418 8.61 -18.56 -18.68
CA ASP A 418 8.75 -17.56 -17.62
C ASP A 418 9.20 -18.19 -16.29
N ILE A 419 8.76 -19.41 -15.99
CA ILE A 419 9.20 -20.14 -14.79
C ILE A 419 10.70 -20.47 -14.89
N PHE A 420 11.17 -20.96 -16.05
CA PHE A 420 12.60 -21.23 -16.24
C PHE A 420 13.44 -19.94 -16.16
N HIS A 421 12.95 -18.83 -16.72
CA HIS A 421 13.60 -17.52 -16.57
C HIS A 421 13.65 -17.07 -15.11
N ALA A 422 12.57 -17.29 -14.36
CA ALA A 422 12.50 -16.93 -12.95
C ALA A 422 13.45 -17.77 -12.09
N ILE A 423 13.54 -19.09 -12.34
CA ILE A 423 14.50 -19.98 -11.66
C ILE A 423 15.94 -19.57 -11.99
N TYR A 424 16.24 -19.30 -13.26
CA TYR A 424 17.55 -18.80 -13.67
C TYR A 424 17.93 -17.50 -12.94
N CYS A 425 17.03 -16.52 -12.92
CA CYS A 425 17.27 -15.25 -12.23
C CYS A 425 17.52 -15.47 -10.74
N LEU A 426 16.68 -16.28 -10.07
CA LEU A 426 16.79 -16.56 -8.65
C LEU A 426 18.11 -17.27 -8.29
N MET A 427 18.55 -18.23 -9.10
CA MET A 427 19.84 -18.92 -8.90
C MET A 427 21.04 -17.98 -9.05
N ASN A 428 21.02 -17.07 -10.03
CA ASN A 428 22.06 -16.06 -10.17
C ASN A 428 22.06 -15.08 -9.00
N LEU A 429 20.89 -14.67 -8.51
CA LEU A 429 20.76 -13.81 -7.34
C LEU A 429 21.36 -14.47 -6.08
N VAL A 430 21.02 -15.74 -5.82
CA VAL A 430 21.61 -16.50 -4.71
C VAL A 430 23.13 -16.61 -4.84
N THR A 431 23.64 -16.81 -6.05
CA THR A 431 25.08 -16.88 -6.31
C THR A 431 25.78 -15.54 -6.06
N LEU A 432 25.17 -14.42 -6.45
CA LEU A 432 25.76 -13.09 -6.31
C LEU A 432 25.63 -12.51 -4.90
N GLU A 433 24.50 -12.77 -4.22
CA GLU A 433 24.19 -12.25 -2.89
C GLU A 433 24.71 -13.16 -1.77
N ALA A 434 24.55 -14.48 -1.91
CA ALA A 434 24.87 -15.47 -0.88
C ALA A 434 26.08 -16.37 -1.20
N GLY A 435 26.85 -16.06 -2.25
CA GLY A 435 27.93 -16.90 -2.79
C GLY A 435 29.20 -16.97 -1.93
N ASP A 436 29.09 -17.54 -0.72
CA ASP A 436 30.25 -18.07 0.00
C ASP A 436 30.70 -19.40 -0.59
N LYS A 437 31.93 -19.83 -0.29
CA LYS A 437 32.53 -21.04 -0.88
C LYS A 437 31.63 -22.27 -0.74
N ASP A 438 31.05 -22.49 0.43
CA ASP A 438 30.17 -23.63 0.70
C ASP A 438 28.87 -23.55 -0.11
N VAL A 439 28.28 -22.35 -0.20
CA VAL A 439 27.04 -22.12 -0.97
C VAL A 439 27.28 -22.31 -2.46
N LEU A 440 28.43 -21.88 -2.98
CA LEU A 440 28.80 -22.07 -4.38
C LEU A 440 28.95 -23.56 -4.73
N VAL A 441 29.51 -24.37 -3.83
CA VAL A 441 29.59 -25.82 -4.02
C VAL A 441 28.20 -26.44 -4.16
N ASP A 442 27.27 -26.07 -3.27
CA ASP A 442 25.89 -26.55 -3.32
C ASP A 442 25.16 -26.12 -4.62
N VAL A 443 25.37 -24.87 -5.07
CA VAL A 443 24.83 -24.37 -6.34
C VAL A 443 25.41 -25.12 -7.55
N ILE A 444 26.71 -25.40 -7.55
CA ILE A 444 27.35 -26.16 -8.64
C ILE A 444 26.82 -27.59 -8.68
N HIS A 445 26.67 -28.26 -7.53
CA HIS A 445 26.07 -29.59 -7.46
C HIS A 445 24.64 -29.60 -8.02
N PHE A 446 23.84 -28.60 -7.66
CA PHE A 446 22.49 -28.43 -8.20
C PHE A 446 22.49 -28.27 -9.74
N CYS A 447 23.41 -27.49 -10.30
CA CYS A 447 23.57 -27.36 -11.75
C CYS A 447 23.90 -28.70 -12.43
N PHE A 448 24.79 -29.50 -11.84
CA PHE A 448 25.11 -30.84 -12.37
C PHE A 448 23.92 -31.80 -12.26
N GLU A 449 23.13 -31.71 -11.20
CA GLU A 449 21.93 -32.54 -11.03
C GLU A 449 20.88 -32.24 -12.12
N ILE A 450 20.64 -30.96 -12.43
CA ILE A 450 19.79 -30.55 -13.55
C ILE A 450 20.33 -31.11 -14.86
N GLN A 451 21.62 -30.94 -15.14
CA GLN A 451 22.24 -31.42 -16.38
C GLN A 451 22.09 -32.94 -16.54
N SER A 452 22.40 -33.71 -15.48
CA SER A 452 22.25 -35.17 -15.49
C SER A 452 20.82 -35.60 -15.80
N THR A 453 19.83 -34.94 -15.21
CA THR A 453 18.42 -35.30 -15.42
C THR A 453 17.94 -34.96 -16.83
N LEU A 454 18.34 -33.81 -17.37
CA LEU A 454 18.04 -33.44 -18.75
C LEU A 454 18.66 -34.42 -19.76
N THR A 455 19.89 -34.88 -19.54
CA THR A 455 20.52 -35.89 -20.41
C THR A 455 19.78 -37.23 -20.33
N LYS A 456 19.35 -37.66 -19.14
CA LYS A 456 18.55 -38.88 -19.01
C LYS A 456 17.19 -38.77 -19.73
N MET A 457 16.56 -37.60 -19.70
CA MET A 457 15.31 -37.34 -20.43
C MET A 457 15.51 -37.30 -21.94
N SER A 458 16.67 -36.82 -22.44
CA SER A 458 16.97 -36.88 -23.88
C SER A 458 17.27 -38.29 -24.37
N ASP A 459 17.82 -39.16 -23.51
CA ASP A 459 18.14 -40.54 -23.86
C ASP A 459 16.92 -41.50 -23.77
N SER A 460 15.81 -41.05 -23.18
CA SER A 460 14.58 -41.84 -23.00
C SER A 460 13.42 -41.45 -23.93
N ASN A 461 13.60 -40.42 -24.76
CA ASN A 461 12.79 -40.11 -25.95
C ASN A 461 13.50 -40.62 -27.21
#